data_AF-A0A166C4J0-F1
#
_entry.id   AF-A0A166C4J0-F1
#
_cell.length_a   1.000
_cell.length_b   1.000
_cell.length_c   1.000
_cell.angle_alpha   90.00
_cell.angle_beta   90.00
_cell.angle_gamma   90.00
#
_symmetry.space_group_name_H-M   'P 1'
#
loop_
_entity.id
_entity.type
_entity.pdbx_description
1 polymer ?
#
loop_
_entity_poly.entity_id
_entity_poly.type
_entity_poly.pdbx_seq_one_letter_code
_entity_poly.pdbx_strand_id
1 'polypeptide(L)'
;ITDRDSHFRGEVKNVVYPLVAPMLGFKGGASQRVQDANIARVRALLDDFGFVYRKLSRDGTRKGLFKAKIIQSAINHLWFRNKKDEGIKYPEFYQPIPETGLALILTAVRPHMSFCLRHTEFPSLTD
;
A
#
# COMPACT_ATOMS: atom_id res chain seq x y z
N ILE A 1 -24.44 18.42 5.09
CA ILE A 1 -23.60 17.65 4.14
C ILE A 1 -22.59 16.89 5.00
N THR A 2 -22.88 15.62 5.29
CA THR A 2 -22.07 14.78 6.18
C THR A 2 -22.51 13.34 5.98
N ASP A 3 -22.09 12.70 4.88
CA ASP A 3 -22.33 11.25 4.70
C ASP A 3 -21.34 10.54 3.75
N ARG A 4 -20.20 11.17 3.39
CA ARG A 4 -19.26 10.61 2.38
C ARG A 4 -17.93 10.09 2.95
N ASP A 5 -17.54 10.49 4.16
CA ASP A 5 -16.18 10.22 4.66
C ASP A 5 -15.95 8.76 5.10
N SER A 6 -17.00 8.05 5.53
CA SER A 6 -16.93 6.64 5.90
C SER A 6 -16.72 5.73 4.68
N HIS A 7 -17.31 6.09 3.53
CA HIS A 7 -17.22 5.31 2.30
C HIS A 7 -15.79 5.36 1.71
N PHE A 8 -15.19 6.55 1.63
CA PHE A 8 -13.88 6.69 0.97
C PHE A 8 -12.76 5.99 1.75
N ARG A 9 -12.77 6.06 3.08
CA ARG A 9 -11.83 5.29 3.92
C ARG A 9 -11.97 3.78 3.69
N GLY A 10 -13.21 3.28 3.56
CA GLY A 10 -13.49 1.88 3.25
C GLY A 10 -12.98 1.49 1.87
N GLU A 11 -13.24 2.33 0.88
CA GLU A 11 -12.77 2.17 -0.51
C GLU A 11 -11.24 2.10 -0.58
N VAL A 12 -10.53 3.02 0.08
CA VAL A 12 -9.06 3.00 0.14
C VAL A 12 -8.54 1.69 0.74
N LYS A 13 -9.16 1.18 1.82
CA LYS A 13 -8.76 -0.11 2.39
C LYS A 13 -8.98 -1.26 1.42
N ASN A 14 -10.15 -1.31 0.77
CA ASN A 14 -10.50 -2.35 -0.20
C ASN A 14 -9.55 -2.36 -1.40
N VAL A 15 -9.06 -1.19 -1.82
CA VAL A 15 -8.05 -1.08 -2.89
C VAL A 15 -6.65 -1.45 -2.38
N VAL A 16 -6.25 -0.93 -1.22
CA VAL A 16 -4.86 -1.02 -0.74
C VAL A 16 -4.51 -2.41 -0.21
N TYR A 17 -5.40 -3.05 0.56
CA TYR A 17 -5.07 -4.30 1.26
C TYR A 17 -4.67 -5.43 0.28
N PRO A 18 -5.39 -5.67 -0.83
CA PRO A 18 -4.99 -6.67 -1.81
C PRO A 18 -3.65 -6.36 -2.50
N LEU A 19 -3.23 -5.09 -2.54
CA LEU A 19 -1.97 -4.67 -3.16
C LEU A 19 -0.75 -4.88 -2.25
N VAL A 20 -0.93 -4.96 -0.92
CA VAL A 20 0.19 -5.04 0.03
C VAL A 20 1.06 -6.26 -0.21
N ALA A 21 0.45 -7.45 -0.30
CA ALA A 21 1.17 -8.70 -0.55
C ALA A 21 2.00 -8.68 -1.85
N PRO A 22 1.39 -8.48 -3.05
CA PRO A 22 2.10 -8.54 -4.32
C PRO A 22 3.06 -7.37 -4.55
N MET A 23 2.74 -6.15 -4.09
CA MET A 23 3.55 -4.96 -4.39
C MET A 23 4.76 -4.82 -3.47
N LEU A 24 4.71 -5.38 -2.26
CA LEU A 24 5.81 -5.35 -1.30
C LEU A 24 6.59 -6.66 -1.24
N GLY A 25 6.21 -7.64 -2.07
CA GLY A 25 6.95 -8.88 -2.28
C GLY A 25 6.83 -9.86 -1.10
N PHE A 26 5.67 -9.93 -0.47
CA PHE A 26 5.36 -11.00 0.47
C PHE A 26 5.09 -12.30 -0.29
N LYS A 27 5.45 -13.43 0.31
CA LYS A 27 5.24 -14.75 -0.29
C LYS A 27 4.09 -15.47 0.41
N GLY A 28 3.25 -16.14 -0.36
CA GLY A 28 2.29 -17.10 0.18
C GLY A 28 3.00 -18.38 0.65
N GLY A 29 2.38 -19.08 1.60
CA GLY A 29 2.82 -20.38 2.08
C GLY A 29 2.92 -20.48 3.60
N ALA A 30 2.58 -21.66 4.15
CA ALA A 30 2.50 -21.90 5.59
C ALA A 30 3.82 -22.35 6.23
N SER A 31 4.90 -22.52 5.47
CA SER A 31 6.18 -22.97 6.04
C SER A 31 6.78 -21.92 6.98
N GLN A 32 7.40 -22.36 8.08
CA GLN A 32 8.07 -21.47 9.04
C GLN A 32 9.07 -20.53 8.36
N ARG A 33 9.87 -21.05 7.42
CA ARG A 33 10.85 -20.26 6.65
C ARG A 33 10.21 -19.10 5.87
N VAL A 34 9.01 -19.30 5.31
CA VAL A 34 8.27 -18.24 4.59
C VAL A 34 7.71 -17.21 5.58
N GLN A 35 7.17 -17.67 6.72
CA GLN A 35 6.69 -16.77 7.76
C GLN A 35 7.82 -15.90 8.31
N ASP A 36 8.97 -16.48 8.65
CA ASP A 36 10.14 -15.77 9.17
C ASP A 36 10.64 -14.71 8.17
N ALA A 37 10.69 -15.07 6.88
CA ALA A 37 11.09 -14.16 5.81
C ALA A 37 10.09 -13.00 5.63
N ASN A 38 8.78 -13.26 5.70
CA ASN A 38 7.75 -12.24 5.61
C ASN A 38 7.78 -11.32 6.84
N ILE A 39 7.98 -11.86 8.05
CA ILE A 39 8.13 -11.10 9.30
C ILE A 39 9.34 -10.15 9.22
N ALA A 40 10.50 -10.67 8.80
CA ALA A 40 11.70 -9.86 8.61
C ALA A 40 11.47 -8.73 7.59
N ARG A 41 10.72 -9.03 6.52
CA ARG A 41 10.35 -8.04 5.49
C ARG A 41 9.39 -6.97 6.02
N VAL A 42 8.34 -7.34 6.78
CA VAL A 42 7.44 -6.35 7.40
C VAL A 42 8.23 -5.41 8.31
N ARG A 43 9.13 -5.95 9.13
CA ARG A 43 9.99 -5.13 10.03
C ARG A 43 10.82 -4.13 9.24
N ALA A 44 11.50 -4.58 8.17
CA ALA A 44 12.30 -3.68 7.32
C ALA A 44 11.46 -2.63 6.56
N LEU A 45 10.21 -2.96 6.21
CA LEU A 45 9.30 -2.04 5.53
C LEU A 45 8.68 -1.01 6.49
N LEU A 46 8.44 -1.39 7.74
CA LEU A 46 7.92 -0.49 8.76
C LEU A 46 9.00 0.40 9.38
N ASP A 47 10.24 -0.07 9.42
CA ASP A 47 11.41 0.69 9.85
C ASP A 47 11.53 1.99 9.05
N ASP A 48 11.40 3.12 9.76
CA ASP A 48 11.44 4.49 9.24
C ASP A 48 10.76 4.64 7.86
N PHE A 49 9.53 4.13 7.79
CA PHE A 49 8.67 4.20 6.60
C PHE A 49 9.28 3.58 5.33
N GLY A 50 10.12 2.55 5.45
CA GLY A 50 10.78 1.89 4.33
C GLY A 50 9.86 1.54 3.14
N PHE A 51 8.60 1.20 3.40
CA PHE A 51 7.59 0.89 2.38
C PHE A 51 7.26 2.01 1.40
N VAL A 52 7.64 3.27 1.68
CA VAL A 52 7.42 4.39 0.74
C VAL A 52 8.50 4.49 -0.32
N TYR A 53 9.62 3.79 -0.15
CA TYR A 53 10.75 3.85 -1.06
C TYR A 53 10.64 2.81 -2.18
N ARG A 54 11.14 3.16 -3.37
CA ARG A 54 11.23 2.22 -4.51
C ARG A 54 12.18 1.06 -4.23
N LYS A 55 13.29 1.32 -3.53
CA LYS A 55 14.32 0.32 -3.22
C LYS A 55 14.83 0.52 -1.79
N LEU A 56 14.83 -0.58 -1.04
CA LEU A 56 15.51 -0.74 0.25
C LEU A 56 16.66 -1.72 0.07
N SER A 57 17.88 -1.25 0.25
CA SER A 57 19.08 -2.06 0.17
C SER A 57 19.49 -2.57 1.57
N ARG A 58 20.23 -3.68 1.62
CA ARG A 58 20.66 -4.31 2.89
C ARG A 58 21.65 -3.46 3.69
N ASP A 59 22.36 -2.56 3.02
CA ASP A 59 23.29 -1.58 3.58
C ASP A 59 22.56 -0.35 4.20
N GLY A 60 21.23 -0.35 4.23
CA GLY A 60 20.43 0.78 4.71
C GLY A 60 20.21 1.86 3.65
N THR A 61 20.77 1.73 2.44
CA THR A 61 20.55 2.70 1.36
C THR A 61 19.08 2.68 0.93
N ARG A 62 18.43 3.85 0.96
CA ARG A 62 17.05 4.04 0.51
C ARG A 62 16.99 4.94 -0.72
N LYS A 63 16.32 4.49 -1.78
CA LYS A 63 16.24 5.24 -3.05
C LYS A 63 14.81 5.37 -3.56
N GLY A 64 14.48 6.57 -4.03
CA GLY A 64 13.18 6.89 -4.61
C GLY A 64 12.09 6.98 -3.55
N LEU A 65 12.19 7.97 -2.66
CA LEU A 65 11.15 8.34 -1.71
C LEU A 65 9.81 8.57 -2.45
N PHE A 66 8.72 8.02 -1.91
CA PHE A 66 7.37 8.01 -2.51
C PHE A 66 7.27 7.35 -3.90
N LYS A 67 8.28 6.60 -4.34
CA LYS A 67 8.29 5.87 -5.62
C LYS A 67 8.08 4.36 -5.43
N ALA A 68 7.57 3.94 -4.28
CA ALA A 68 7.15 2.55 -4.08
C ALA A 68 6.01 2.17 -5.03
N LYS A 69 6.05 0.96 -5.58
CA LYS A 69 5.07 0.48 -6.57
C LYS A 69 3.64 0.54 -6.05
N ILE A 70 3.44 0.20 -4.78
CA ILE A 70 2.12 0.22 -4.11
C ILE A 70 1.45 1.59 -4.16
N ILE A 71 2.22 2.69 -4.09
CA ILE A 71 1.68 4.05 -4.10
C ILE A 71 1.03 4.34 -5.46
N GLN A 72 1.78 4.11 -6.55
CA GLN A 72 1.25 4.33 -7.90
C GLN A 72 0.09 3.38 -8.21
N SER A 73 0.19 2.10 -7.81
CA SER A 73 -0.91 1.15 -7.99
C SER A 73 -2.17 1.60 -7.26
N ALA A 74 -2.07 2.03 -6.00
CA ALA A 74 -3.21 2.53 -5.24
C ALA A 74 -3.83 3.78 -5.89
N ILE A 75 -3.01 4.76 -6.30
CA ILE A 75 -3.47 5.95 -7.03
C ILE A 75 -4.25 5.55 -8.29
N ASN A 76 -3.69 4.64 -9.08
CA ASN A 76 -4.31 4.22 -10.33
C ASN A 76 -5.65 3.53 -10.08
N HIS A 77 -5.74 2.67 -9.07
CA HIS A 77 -6.97 1.96 -8.74
C HIS A 77 -8.05 2.87 -8.13
N LEU A 78 -7.66 3.92 -7.39
CA LEU A 78 -8.61 4.84 -6.74
C LEU A 78 -9.15 5.90 -7.70
N TRP A 79 -8.31 6.46 -8.56
CA TRP A 79 -8.68 7.68 -9.30
C TRP A 79 -8.48 7.60 -10.81
N PHE A 80 -7.84 6.54 -11.34
CA PHE A 80 -7.46 6.46 -12.76
C PHE A 80 -7.71 5.08 -13.40
N ARG A 81 -8.62 4.27 -12.87
CA ARG A 81 -8.91 2.92 -13.38
C ARG A 81 -9.73 2.98 -14.67
N ASN A 82 -10.70 3.88 -14.74
CA ASN A 82 -11.64 4.02 -15.85
C ASN A 82 -11.82 5.48 -16.27
N LYS A 83 -12.24 5.71 -17.52
CA LYS A 83 -12.56 7.05 -18.07
C LYS A 83 -13.58 7.86 -17.25
N LYS A 84 -14.33 7.21 -16.37
CA LYS A 84 -15.36 7.84 -15.53
C LYS A 84 -14.86 8.21 -14.14
N ASP A 85 -13.63 7.84 -13.80
CA ASP A 85 -13.07 8.09 -12.47
C ASP A 85 -12.70 9.56 -12.30
N GLU A 86 -12.65 10.00 -11.04
CA GLU A 86 -12.51 11.40 -10.66
C GLU A 86 -11.18 12.01 -11.14
N GLY A 87 -10.08 11.25 -11.09
CA GLY A 87 -8.78 11.70 -11.57
C GLY A 87 -8.72 11.93 -13.08
N ILE A 88 -9.63 11.34 -13.85
CA ILE A 88 -9.75 11.57 -15.29
C ILE A 88 -10.73 12.69 -15.59
N LYS A 89 -11.84 12.78 -14.85
CA LYS A 89 -12.86 13.82 -15.05
C LYS A 89 -12.42 15.21 -14.60
N TYR A 90 -11.62 15.28 -13.53
CA TYR A 90 -11.23 16.52 -12.89
C TYR A 90 -9.71 16.59 -12.67
N PRO A 91 -8.91 16.54 -13.76
CA PRO A 91 -7.45 16.48 -13.68
C PRO A 91 -6.84 17.62 -12.85
N GLU A 92 -7.49 18.78 -12.78
CA GLU A 92 -7.07 19.94 -12.00
C GLU A 92 -6.93 19.67 -10.49
N PHE A 93 -7.66 18.68 -9.95
CA PHE A 93 -7.57 18.30 -8.54
C PHE A 93 -6.60 17.14 -8.29
N TYR A 94 -6.16 16.43 -9.33
CA TYR A 94 -5.33 15.22 -9.22
C TYR A 94 -3.96 15.34 -9.90
N GLN A 95 -3.62 16.54 -10.40
CA GLN A 95 -2.32 16.84 -11.00
C GLN A 95 -1.74 18.13 -10.38
N PRO A 96 -0.89 18.02 -9.34
CA PRO A 96 -0.40 16.79 -8.70
C PRO A 96 -1.45 16.13 -7.80
N ILE A 97 -1.25 14.86 -7.44
CA ILE A 97 -2.14 14.12 -6.53
C ILE A 97 -2.25 14.85 -5.17
N PRO A 98 -3.45 14.97 -4.59
CA PRO A 98 -3.63 15.62 -3.30
C PRO A 98 -2.79 14.96 -2.21
N GLU A 99 -2.09 15.76 -1.42
CA GLU A 99 -1.28 15.29 -0.29
C GLU A 99 -2.11 14.48 0.70
N THR A 100 -3.33 14.93 0.99
CA THR A 100 -4.29 14.21 1.85
C THR A 100 -4.62 12.82 1.30
N GLY A 101 -4.74 12.68 -0.02
CA GLY A 101 -4.98 11.39 -0.68
C GLY A 101 -3.79 10.44 -0.53
N LEU A 102 -2.58 10.95 -0.73
CA LEU A 102 -1.35 10.19 -0.49
C LEU A 102 -1.22 9.77 0.97
N ALA A 103 -1.41 10.69 1.91
CA ALA A 103 -1.36 10.41 3.34
C ALA A 103 -2.35 9.32 3.75
N LEU A 104 -3.56 9.32 3.16
CA LEU A 104 -4.57 8.31 3.43
C LEU A 104 -4.16 6.93 2.90
N ILE A 105 -3.60 6.84 1.68
CA ILE A 105 -3.06 5.58 1.13
C ILE A 105 -1.96 5.03 2.04
N LEU A 106 -0.99 5.86 2.42
CA LEU A 106 0.13 5.45 3.27
C LEU A 106 -0.35 4.99 4.66
N THR A 107 -1.36 5.68 5.19
CA THR A 107 -2.02 5.32 6.45
C THR A 107 -2.84 4.05 6.34
N ALA A 108 -3.30 3.62 5.16
CA ALA A 108 -3.94 2.31 4.99
C ALA A 108 -2.90 1.17 4.92
N VAL A 109 -1.75 1.41 4.29
CA VAL A 109 -0.68 0.41 4.12
C VAL A 109 -0.05 0.02 5.47
N ARG A 110 0.35 1.00 6.28
CA ARG A 110 1.09 0.76 7.53
C ARG A 110 0.33 -0.11 8.56
N PRO A 111 -0.90 0.23 8.98
CA PRO A 111 -1.65 -0.56 9.96
C PRO A 111 -1.98 -1.96 9.46
N HIS A 112 -2.20 -2.13 8.14
CA HIS A 112 -2.42 -3.44 7.55
C HIS A 112 -1.17 -4.33 7.66
N MET A 113 0.02 -3.81 7.35
CA MET A 113 1.26 -4.57 7.55
C MET A 113 1.49 -4.91 9.04
N SER A 114 1.21 -3.98 9.95
CA SER A 114 1.28 -4.25 11.40
C SER A 114 0.26 -5.30 11.86
N PHE A 115 -0.90 -5.36 11.21
CA PHE A 115 -1.90 -6.40 11.45
C PHE A 115 -1.39 -7.78 10.97
N CYS A 116 -0.88 -7.87 9.73
CA CYS A 116 -0.29 -9.11 9.20
C CYS A 116 0.88 -9.62 10.07
N LEU A 117 1.67 -8.73 10.67
CA LEU A 117 2.75 -9.11 11.60
C LEU A 117 2.23 -9.80 12.87
N ARG A 118 1.09 -9.36 13.41
CA ARG A 118 0.52 -9.89 14.66
C ARG A 118 -0.21 -11.20 14.48
N HIS A 119 -0.83 -11.40 13.33
CA HIS A 119 -1.67 -12.56 13.09
C HIS A 119 -0.96 -13.66 12.28
N THR A 120 0.26 -13.43 11.78
CA THR A 120 0.96 -14.32 10.82
C THR A 120 0.14 -14.66 9.56
N GLU A 121 -0.97 -13.95 9.36
CA GLU A 121 -1.88 -14.06 8.23
C GLU A 121 -1.44 -13.05 7.18
N PHE A 122 -0.75 -13.54 6.17
CA PHE A 122 -0.71 -12.85 4.88
C PHE A 122 -1.81 -13.49 4.05
N PRO A 123 -2.81 -12.72 3.57
CA PRO A 123 -3.84 -13.28 2.71
C PRO A 123 -3.14 -14.04 1.60
N SER A 124 -3.51 -15.31 1.45
CA SER A 124 -2.93 -16.19 0.45
C SER A 124 -3.07 -15.52 -0.91
N LEU A 125 -1.94 -15.39 -1.61
CA LEU A 125 -1.92 -15.17 -3.05
C LEU A 125 -2.45 -16.45 -3.71
N THR A 126 -3.73 -16.72 -3.53
CA THR A 126 -4.44 -17.75 -4.27
C THR A 126 -5.24 -17.04 -5.35
N ASP A 127 -5.00 -17.48 -6.58
CA ASP A 127 -5.60 -17.03 -7.84
C ASP A 127 -7.12 -16.82 -7.79
#